data_AF-A0A8J7G8R6-F1
#
_entry.id   AF-A0A8J7G8R6-F1
#
_cell.length_a   1.000
_cell.length_b   1.000
_cell.length_c   1.000
_cell.angle_alpha   90.00
_cell.angle_beta   90.00
_cell.angle_gamma   90.00
#
_symmetry.space_group_name_H-M   'P 1'
#
loop_
_entity.id
_entity.type
_entity.pdbx_description
1 polymer ?
#
loop_
_entity_poly.entity_id
_entity_poly.type
_entity_poly.pdbx_seq_one_letter_code
_entity_poly.pdbx_strand_id
1 'polypeptide(L)'
;MITVARAEPADPPPVPASARVCSSDRPPTEHELRDWVLAGLREITLTGSVVLDRAEPDGYLRVLRLLRDCAAWRVVVRWHGAIAGDLHVAPLRHLSPPLDAGGRPMWAWVPEGLDLRHGPDFALVHDARAAPARNHRITDLPLLAALRLAREPAPIAELRALGDHVLPILDHLSLLATAGDLALSLPARRATSR
;
A
#
# COMPACT_ATOMS: atom_id res chain seq x y z
N MET A 1 7.81 23.59 -61.45
CA MET A 1 8.73 23.66 -60.29
C MET A 1 7.91 23.21 -59.09
N ILE A 2 8.06 21.95 -58.65
CA ILE A 2 7.22 21.33 -57.61
C ILE A 2 8.01 21.38 -56.31
N THR A 3 7.55 22.17 -55.36
CA THR A 3 8.14 22.27 -54.01
C THR A 3 7.59 21.12 -53.17
N VAL A 4 8.44 20.15 -52.86
CA VAL A 4 8.12 19.06 -51.92
C VAL A 4 8.43 19.55 -50.51
N ALA A 5 7.38 19.82 -49.72
CA ALA A 5 7.53 20.13 -48.32
C ALA A 5 8.02 18.88 -47.56
N ARG A 6 9.16 19.02 -46.89
CA ARG A 6 9.77 17.97 -46.07
C ARG A 6 8.97 17.90 -44.76
N ALA A 7 8.26 16.79 -44.55
CA ALA A 7 7.58 16.55 -43.28
C ALA A 7 8.63 16.43 -42.17
N GLU A 8 8.51 17.27 -41.13
CA GLU A 8 9.28 17.11 -39.90
C GLU A 8 8.86 15.80 -39.22
N PRO A 9 9.82 15.03 -38.66
CA PRO A 9 9.47 13.84 -37.89
C PRO A 9 8.68 14.28 -36.66
N ALA A 10 7.45 13.79 -36.54
CA ALA A 10 6.70 13.91 -35.31
C ALA A 10 7.51 13.29 -34.17
N ASP A 11 7.63 14.00 -33.04
CA ASP A 11 8.20 13.46 -31.82
C ASP A 11 7.49 12.13 -31.50
N PRO A 12 8.21 11.03 -31.23
CA PRO A 12 7.58 9.80 -30.79
C PRO A 12 6.78 10.11 -29.50
N PRO A 13 5.55 9.57 -29.36
CA PRO A 13 4.81 9.75 -28.12
C PRO A 13 5.69 9.29 -26.95
N PRO A 14 5.73 10.02 -25.81
CA PRO A 14 6.53 9.61 -24.67
C PRO A 14 6.11 8.20 -24.29
N VAL A 15 7.06 7.27 -24.37
CA VAL A 15 6.86 5.90 -23.89
C VAL A 15 6.45 6.01 -22.42
N PRO A 16 5.24 5.56 -22.01
CA PRO A 16 4.91 5.55 -20.61
C PRO A 16 5.93 4.63 -19.94
N ALA A 17 6.73 5.18 -19.04
CA ALA A 17 7.61 4.39 -18.20
C ALA A 17 6.72 3.53 -17.28
N SER A 18 6.38 2.34 -17.78
CA SER A 18 5.57 1.33 -17.09
C SER A 18 6.22 0.89 -15.78
N ALA A 19 7.52 1.16 -15.63
CA ALA A 19 8.29 0.97 -14.42
C ALA A 19 8.97 2.27 -13.95
N ARG A 20 9.06 2.46 -12.62
CA ARG A 20 9.86 3.53 -11.99
C ARG A 20 10.72 2.98 -10.86
N VAL A 21 11.84 3.63 -10.62
CA VAL A 21 12.71 3.35 -9.47
C VAL A 21 12.43 4.36 -8.36
N CYS A 22 12.31 3.90 -7.12
CA CYS A 22 12.07 4.74 -5.94
C CYS A 22 12.99 4.33 -4.78
N SER A 23 13.39 5.30 -3.95
CA SER A 23 14.07 5.01 -2.69
C SER A 23 13.06 4.66 -1.60
N SER A 24 13.39 3.69 -0.74
CA SER A 24 12.61 3.37 0.46
C SER A 24 12.55 4.51 1.47
N ASP A 25 13.54 5.39 1.49
CA ASP A 25 13.63 6.47 2.48
C ASP A 25 12.66 7.61 2.16
N ARG A 26 12.35 7.78 0.88
CA ARG A 26 11.41 8.77 0.35
C ARG A 26 10.42 8.10 -0.60
N PRO A 27 9.46 7.32 -0.07
CA PRO A 27 8.39 6.78 -0.90
C PRO A 27 7.56 7.93 -1.50
N PRO A 28 6.97 7.73 -2.70
CA PRO A 28 6.02 8.69 -3.23
C PRO A 28 4.85 8.91 -2.27
N THR A 29 4.32 10.13 -2.29
CA THR A 29 3.02 10.45 -1.72
C THR A 29 1.90 9.78 -2.53
N GLU A 30 0.70 9.66 -1.94
CA GLU A 30 -0.48 9.16 -2.66
C GLU A 30 -0.77 9.96 -3.95
N HIS A 31 -0.52 11.27 -3.91
CA HIS A 31 -0.73 12.16 -5.05
C HIS A 31 0.27 11.89 -6.19
N GLU A 32 1.56 11.79 -5.87
CA GLU A 32 2.60 11.45 -6.86
C GLU A 32 2.35 10.07 -7.47
N LEU A 33 1.99 9.08 -6.64
CA LEU A 33 1.68 7.74 -7.12
C LEU A 33 0.48 7.76 -8.07
N ARG A 34 -0.57 8.52 -7.74
CA ARG A 34 -1.74 8.69 -8.63
C ARG A 34 -1.33 9.26 -9.98
N ASP A 35 -0.53 10.33 -9.99
CA ASP A 35 -0.10 10.96 -11.24
C ASP A 35 0.71 10.01 -12.10
N TRP A 36 1.60 9.21 -11.48
CA TRP A 36 2.36 8.20 -12.21
C TRP A 36 1.48 7.09 -12.78
N VAL A 37 0.48 6.64 -12.02
CA VAL A 37 -0.46 5.60 -12.48
C VAL A 37 -1.32 6.08 -13.64
N LEU A 38 -1.78 7.34 -13.58
CA LEU A 38 -2.48 8.01 -14.68
C LEU A 38 -1.59 8.16 -15.92
N ALA A 39 -0.29 8.36 -15.72
CA ALA A 39 0.72 8.35 -16.77
C ALA A 39 1.13 6.94 -17.26
N GLY A 40 0.51 5.87 -16.74
CA GLY A 40 0.71 4.49 -17.21
C GLY A 40 1.65 3.63 -16.38
N LEU A 41 2.07 4.07 -15.19
CA LEU A 41 2.89 3.27 -14.28
C LEU A 41 2.17 1.98 -13.85
N ARG A 42 2.89 0.85 -13.89
CA ARG A 42 2.39 -0.46 -13.44
C ARG A 42 3.32 -1.16 -12.45
N GLU A 43 4.59 -0.75 -12.41
CA GLU A 43 5.60 -1.35 -11.55
C GLU A 43 6.48 -0.29 -10.87
N ILE A 44 6.84 -0.51 -9.61
CA ILE A 44 7.86 0.24 -8.90
C ILE A 44 8.96 -0.72 -8.46
N THR A 45 10.20 -0.36 -8.71
CA THR A 45 11.38 -0.99 -8.10
C THR A 45 11.82 -0.14 -6.92
N LEU A 46 11.76 -0.70 -5.71
CA LEU A 46 12.35 -0.06 -4.54
C LEU A 46 13.84 -0.40 -4.46
N THR A 47 14.65 0.65 -4.40
CA THR A 47 16.09 0.57 -4.17
C THR A 47 16.44 0.99 -2.75
N GLY A 48 17.48 0.38 -2.19
CA GLY A 48 17.91 0.56 -0.80
C GLY A 48 17.91 -0.76 -0.03
N SER A 49 18.57 -0.78 1.11
CA SER A 49 18.51 -1.91 2.04
C SER A 49 17.25 -1.78 2.89
N VAL A 50 16.14 -2.37 2.44
CA VAL A 50 14.90 -2.36 3.22
C VAL A 50 14.92 -3.50 4.22
N VAL A 51 14.89 -3.17 5.50
CA VAL A 51 14.67 -4.14 6.57
C VAL A 51 13.30 -3.87 7.17
N LEU A 52 12.39 -4.84 7.12
CA LEU A 52 11.14 -4.77 7.86
C LEU A 52 11.42 -5.18 9.31
N ASP A 53 11.65 -4.18 10.16
CA ASP A 53 11.86 -4.36 11.59
C ASP A 53 10.88 -3.50 12.40
N ARG A 54 10.10 -4.12 13.28
CA ARG A 54 9.18 -3.39 14.17
C ARG A 54 9.94 -2.58 15.24
N ALA A 55 11.22 -2.86 15.46
CA ALA A 55 12.11 -2.06 16.31
C ALA A 55 12.49 -0.72 15.66
N GLU A 56 12.25 -0.53 14.36
CA GLU A 56 12.36 0.73 13.65
C GLU A 56 10.97 1.18 13.12
N PRO A 57 10.07 1.69 13.99
CA PRO A 57 8.66 1.91 13.66
C PRO A 57 8.43 2.78 12.42
N ASP A 58 9.16 3.88 12.30
CA ASP A 58 9.02 4.83 11.20
C ASP A 58 9.40 4.21 9.85
N GLY A 59 10.50 3.45 9.79
CA GLY A 59 10.94 2.77 8.58
C GLY A 59 9.96 1.68 8.17
N TYR A 60 9.58 0.84 9.13
CA TYR A 60 8.62 -0.24 8.95
C TYR A 60 7.26 0.25 8.43
N LEU A 61 6.61 1.19 9.12
CA LEU A 61 5.28 1.67 8.72
C LEU A 61 5.31 2.49 7.44
N ARG A 62 6.41 3.21 7.14
CA ARG A 62 6.59 3.95 5.89
C ARG A 62 6.62 3.02 4.68
N VAL A 63 7.34 1.90 4.78
CA VAL A 63 7.39 0.89 3.71
C VAL A 63 6.03 0.23 3.55
N LEU A 64 5.37 -0.16 4.65
CA LEU A 64 4.03 -0.74 4.58
C LEU A 64 3.00 0.21 3.96
N ARG A 65 3.08 1.51 4.26
CA ARG A 65 2.23 2.55 3.65
C ARG A 65 2.41 2.55 2.13
N LEU A 66 3.66 2.61 1.65
CA LEU A 66 3.94 2.56 0.22
C LEU A 66 3.38 1.28 -0.43
N LEU A 67 3.64 0.11 0.14
CA LEU A 67 3.16 -1.16 -0.41
C LEU A 67 1.63 -1.21 -0.48
N ARG A 68 0.94 -0.70 0.55
CA ARG A 68 -0.51 -0.60 0.58
C ARG A 68 -1.03 0.36 -0.48
N ASP A 69 -0.41 1.52 -0.64
CA ASP A 69 -0.84 2.51 -1.62
C ASP A 69 -0.62 1.98 -3.04
N CYS A 70 0.50 1.31 -3.32
CA CYS A 70 0.71 0.60 -4.58
C CYS A 70 -0.34 -0.49 -4.82
N ALA A 71 -0.70 -1.27 -3.78
CA ALA A 71 -1.75 -2.28 -3.88
C ALA A 71 -3.13 -1.67 -4.23
N ALA A 72 -3.45 -0.48 -3.69
CA ALA A 72 -4.69 0.25 -4.00
C ALA A 72 -4.80 0.65 -5.48
N TRP A 73 -3.66 0.88 -6.14
CA TRP A 73 -3.55 1.21 -7.56
C TRP A 73 -3.17 0.03 -8.46
N ARG A 74 -3.08 -1.18 -7.91
CA ARG A 74 -2.59 -2.39 -8.62
C ARG A 74 -1.21 -2.21 -9.25
N VAL A 75 -0.36 -1.41 -8.60
CA VAL A 75 1.05 -1.26 -8.95
C VAL A 75 1.83 -2.36 -8.24
N VAL A 76 2.59 -3.14 -9.00
CA VAL A 76 3.47 -4.17 -8.46
C VAL A 76 4.70 -3.49 -7.88
N VAL A 77 5.12 -3.89 -6.68
CA VAL A 77 6.38 -3.39 -6.10
C VAL A 77 7.39 -4.52 -6.10
N ARG A 78 8.49 -4.35 -6.84
CA ARG A 78 9.65 -5.22 -6.80
C ARG A 78 10.67 -4.65 -5.85
N TRP A 79 11.04 -5.41 -4.83
CA TRP A 79 11.98 -4.95 -3.83
C TRP A 79 12.71 -6.11 -3.19
N HIS A 80 13.97 -5.88 -2.83
CA HIS A 80 14.74 -6.81 -2.03
C HIS A 80 14.81 -6.26 -0.62
N GLY A 81 14.80 -7.16 0.36
CA GLY A 81 14.88 -6.75 1.74
C GLY A 81 15.05 -7.93 2.68
N ALA A 82 15.21 -7.62 3.94
CA ALA A 82 15.23 -8.59 5.02
C ALA A 82 14.00 -8.40 5.90
N ILE A 83 13.57 -9.49 6.53
CA ILE A 83 12.60 -9.47 7.62
C ILE A 83 13.40 -9.68 8.90
N ALA A 84 13.32 -8.75 9.84
CA ALA A 84 13.95 -8.88 11.15
C ALA A 84 12.91 -9.29 12.20
N GLY A 85 13.38 -9.97 13.25
CA GLY A 85 12.54 -10.41 14.36
C GLY A 85 11.46 -11.43 13.98
N ASP A 86 10.38 -11.43 14.74
CA ASP A 86 9.24 -12.35 14.65
C ASP A 86 8.05 -11.75 13.87
N LEU A 87 8.34 -11.08 12.74
CA LEU A 87 7.31 -10.40 11.96
C LEU A 87 6.17 -11.37 11.55
N HIS A 88 4.98 -11.09 12.04
CA HIS A 88 3.79 -11.82 11.66
C HIS A 88 3.33 -11.42 10.24
N VAL A 89 3.64 -12.26 9.24
CA VAL A 89 3.40 -11.93 7.82
C VAL A 89 1.96 -12.14 7.35
N ALA A 90 1.12 -12.88 8.08
CA ALA A 90 -0.22 -13.23 7.62
C ALA A 90 -1.10 -11.99 7.28
N PRO A 91 -1.09 -10.90 8.07
CA PRO A 91 -1.83 -9.70 7.77
C PRO A 91 -1.31 -8.92 6.55
N LEU A 92 -0.07 -9.19 6.14
CA LEU A 92 0.65 -8.47 5.08
C LEU A 92 0.60 -9.21 3.74
N ARG A 93 -0.01 -10.40 3.66
CA ARG A 93 -0.02 -11.23 2.45
C ARG A 93 -0.64 -10.57 1.23
N HIS A 94 -1.43 -9.51 1.38
CA HIS A 94 -1.95 -8.72 0.27
C HIS A 94 -0.95 -7.72 -0.31
N LEU A 95 0.11 -7.42 0.43
CA LEU A 95 1.19 -6.51 0.02
C LEU A 95 2.26 -7.27 -0.75
N SER A 96 2.90 -6.57 -1.70
CA SER A 96 3.99 -7.16 -2.51
C SER A 96 5.13 -7.61 -1.58
N PRO A 97 5.49 -8.90 -1.57
CA PRO A 97 6.57 -9.40 -0.73
C PRO A 97 7.94 -8.88 -1.15
N PRO A 98 8.91 -8.81 -0.22
CA PRO A 98 10.31 -8.74 -0.60
C PRO A 98 10.70 -10.00 -1.36
N LEU A 99 11.65 -9.83 -2.27
CA LEU A 99 12.33 -10.90 -2.98
C LEU A 99 13.61 -11.27 -2.21
N ASP A 100 13.84 -12.57 -2.05
CA ASP A 100 15.10 -13.10 -1.52
C ASP A 100 16.26 -12.94 -2.53
N ALA A 101 17.46 -13.36 -2.15
CA ALA A 101 18.64 -13.29 -3.03
C ALA A 101 18.50 -14.13 -4.33
N GLY A 102 17.58 -15.09 -4.36
CA GLY A 102 17.23 -15.88 -5.55
C GLY A 102 16.07 -15.30 -6.35
N GLY A 103 15.59 -14.10 -6.01
CA GLY A 103 14.45 -13.44 -6.67
C GLY A 103 13.09 -14.05 -6.34
N ARG A 104 12.99 -14.86 -5.26
CA ARG A 104 11.73 -15.51 -4.87
C ARG A 104 11.00 -14.69 -3.80
N PRO A 105 9.66 -14.61 -3.85
CA PRO A 105 8.85 -14.00 -2.81
C PRO A 105 9.09 -14.62 -1.43
N MET A 106 9.35 -13.79 -0.41
CA MET A 106 9.54 -14.25 0.97
C MET A 106 8.24 -14.69 1.68
N TRP A 107 7.07 -14.36 1.13
CA TRP A 107 5.78 -14.90 1.57
C TRP A 107 4.84 -15.16 0.40
N ALA A 108 3.87 -16.05 0.60
CA ALA A 108 2.81 -16.31 -0.38
C ALA A 108 1.95 -15.06 -0.58
N TRP A 109 2.06 -14.45 -1.76
CA TRP A 109 1.38 -13.21 -2.10
C TRP A 109 -0.04 -13.47 -2.60
N VAL A 110 -1.00 -12.76 -2.01
CA VAL A 110 -2.43 -12.78 -2.35
C VAL A 110 -2.82 -11.38 -2.81
N PRO A 111 -2.52 -10.97 -4.05
CA PRO A 111 -2.88 -9.64 -4.54
C PRO A 111 -4.40 -9.44 -4.44
N GLU A 112 -4.81 -8.21 -4.12
CA GLU A 112 -6.21 -7.89 -3.80
C GLU A 112 -6.79 -8.66 -2.59
N GLY A 113 -5.92 -9.24 -1.75
CA GLY A 113 -6.33 -10.01 -0.57
C GLY A 113 -6.96 -9.18 0.54
N LEU A 114 -6.81 -7.85 0.55
CA LEU A 114 -7.43 -6.98 1.53
C LEU A 114 -7.75 -5.61 0.91
N ASP A 115 -9.03 -5.35 0.67
CA ASP A 115 -9.49 -4.09 0.08
C ASP A 115 -10.58 -3.38 0.88
N LEU A 116 -10.55 -2.04 0.82
CA LEU A 116 -11.45 -1.15 1.52
C LEU A 116 -12.26 -0.32 0.52
N ARG A 117 -13.58 -0.33 0.71
CA ARG A 117 -14.51 0.57 0.00
C ARG A 117 -15.28 1.41 1.00
N HIS A 118 -15.28 2.71 0.79
CA HIS A 118 -16.07 3.64 1.62
C HIS A 118 -17.43 3.91 0.96
N GLY A 119 -18.50 3.75 1.73
CA GLY A 119 -19.76 4.42 1.51
C GLY A 119 -19.84 5.71 2.35
N PRO A 120 -20.97 6.43 2.29
CA PRO A 120 -21.18 7.65 3.09
C PRO A 120 -21.01 7.41 4.60
N ASP A 121 -21.68 6.37 5.12
CA ASP A 121 -21.78 6.10 6.57
C ASP A 121 -21.21 4.72 6.95
N PHE A 122 -20.48 4.07 6.05
CA PHE A 122 -19.91 2.76 6.29
C PHE A 122 -18.63 2.53 5.50
N ALA A 123 -17.87 1.53 5.93
CA ALA A 123 -16.82 0.94 5.14
C ALA A 123 -17.07 -0.56 4.98
N LEU A 124 -16.74 -1.08 3.80
CA LEU A 124 -16.70 -2.51 3.53
C LEU A 124 -15.24 -2.92 3.36
N VAL A 125 -14.77 -3.82 4.20
CA VAL A 125 -13.49 -4.49 4.03
C VAL A 125 -13.75 -5.88 3.47
N HIS A 126 -13.14 -6.18 2.34
CA HIS A 126 -13.07 -7.54 1.81
C HIS A 126 -11.70 -8.12 2.17
N ASP A 127 -11.69 -9.27 2.82
CA ASP A 127 -10.48 -9.98 3.26
C ASP A 127 -10.44 -11.39 2.66
N ALA A 128 -9.61 -11.56 1.63
CA ALA A 128 -9.32 -12.82 0.96
C ALA A 128 -7.92 -13.34 1.28
N ARG A 129 -7.22 -12.83 2.32
CA ARG A 129 -5.90 -13.32 2.76
C ARG A 129 -5.93 -14.79 3.20
N ALA A 130 -7.10 -15.30 3.56
CA ALA A 130 -7.37 -16.69 3.91
C ALA A 130 -8.68 -17.18 3.27
N ALA A 131 -8.83 -18.50 3.13
CA ALA A 131 -10.05 -19.14 2.68
C ALA A 131 -10.88 -19.66 3.87
N PRO A 132 -12.20 -19.44 3.92
CA PRO A 132 -12.98 -18.63 2.98
C PRO A 132 -12.76 -17.12 3.19
N ALA A 133 -12.94 -16.33 2.12
CA ALA A 133 -12.88 -14.87 2.19
C ALA A 133 -13.98 -14.32 3.11
N ARG A 134 -13.69 -13.20 3.77
CA ARG A 134 -14.56 -12.54 4.75
C ARG A 134 -14.90 -11.13 4.29
N ASN A 135 -16.08 -10.65 4.67
CA ASN A 135 -16.50 -9.27 4.46
C ASN A 135 -16.83 -8.65 5.81
N HIS A 136 -16.19 -7.52 6.13
CA HIS A 136 -16.44 -6.76 7.34
C HIS A 136 -17.14 -5.46 6.96
N ARG A 137 -18.39 -5.29 7.40
CA ARG A 137 -19.11 -4.03 7.29
C ARG A 137 -18.90 -3.24 8.58
N ILE A 138 -18.22 -2.11 8.48
CA ILE A 138 -17.92 -1.21 9.59
C ILE A 138 -18.86 -0.02 9.49
N THR A 139 -19.70 0.18 10.50
CA THR A 139 -20.63 1.32 10.62
C THR A 139 -20.36 2.16 11.86
N ASP A 140 -19.48 1.70 12.75
CA ASP A 140 -19.08 2.42 13.96
C ASP A 140 -18.22 3.64 13.58
N LEU A 141 -18.67 4.84 13.95
CA LEU A 141 -17.99 6.09 13.59
C LEU A 141 -16.55 6.19 14.13
N PRO A 142 -16.26 5.81 15.40
CA PRO A 142 -14.88 5.71 15.87
C PRO A 142 -13.99 4.80 15.03
N LEU A 143 -14.43 3.59 14.67
CA LEU A 143 -13.67 2.69 13.80
C LEU A 143 -13.43 3.29 12.40
N LEU A 144 -14.43 3.95 11.82
CA LEU A 144 -14.30 4.62 10.52
C LEU A 144 -13.30 5.79 10.59
N ALA A 145 -13.35 6.59 11.65
CA ALA A 145 -12.41 7.67 11.89
C ALA A 145 -10.98 7.14 12.08
N ALA A 146 -10.81 6.05 12.84
CA ALA A 146 -9.53 5.40 13.06
C ALA A 146 -8.89 4.89 11.77
N LEU A 147 -9.67 4.21 10.91
CA LEU A 147 -9.18 3.76 9.59
C LEU A 147 -8.75 4.93 8.70
N ARG A 148 -9.44 6.07 8.79
CA ARG A 148 -9.09 7.29 8.05
C ARG A 148 -7.84 7.96 8.61
N LEU A 149 -7.72 8.06 9.93
CA LEU A 149 -6.57 8.65 10.62
C LEU A 149 -5.30 7.85 10.33
N ALA A 150 -5.36 6.52 10.51
CA ALA A 150 -4.25 5.61 10.28
C ALA A 150 -3.94 5.36 8.80
N ARG A 151 -4.45 6.18 7.87
CA ARG A 151 -3.98 6.11 6.47
C ARG A 151 -2.51 6.49 6.38
N GLU A 152 -2.08 7.44 7.19
CA GLU A 152 -0.66 7.66 7.46
C GLU A 152 -0.30 6.99 8.78
N PRO A 153 0.99 6.69 9.06
CA PRO A 153 1.41 6.29 10.39
C PRO A 153 0.92 7.32 11.42
N ALA A 154 0.05 6.86 12.33
CA ALA A 154 -0.61 7.71 13.31
C ALA A 154 -0.30 7.24 14.74
N PRO A 155 -0.18 8.15 15.72
CA PRO A 155 0.00 7.77 17.11
C PRO A 155 -1.17 6.94 17.64
N ILE A 156 -0.85 5.84 18.31
CA ILE A 156 -1.80 4.95 18.99
C ILE A 156 -2.64 5.72 20.01
N ALA A 157 -2.06 6.74 20.66
CA ALA A 157 -2.77 7.59 21.60
C ALA A 157 -3.95 8.33 20.95
N GLU A 158 -3.80 8.81 19.72
CA GLU A 158 -4.88 9.47 18.98
C GLU A 158 -5.99 8.48 18.60
N LEU A 159 -5.63 7.25 18.25
CA LEU A 159 -6.62 6.19 17.98
C LEU A 159 -7.40 5.81 19.24
N ARG A 160 -6.73 5.74 20.40
CA ARG A 160 -7.40 5.51 21.70
C ARG A 160 -8.35 6.64 22.07
N ALA A 161 -8.00 7.88 21.75
CA ALA A 161 -8.86 9.03 22.00
C ALA A 161 -10.20 8.98 21.25
N LEU A 162 -10.31 8.17 20.17
CA LEU A 162 -11.57 7.92 19.48
C LEU A 162 -12.47 6.92 20.22
N GLY A 163 -11.89 6.06 21.07
CA GLY A 163 -12.60 5.07 21.89
C GLY A 163 -11.74 3.86 22.27
N ASP A 164 -11.92 3.35 23.49
CA ASP A 164 -11.12 2.23 24.03
C ASP A 164 -11.26 0.92 23.23
N HIS A 165 -12.38 0.74 22.52
CA HIS A 165 -12.66 -0.44 21.69
C HIS A 165 -11.99 -0.39 20.31
N VAL A 166 -11.47 0.76 19.88
CA VAL A 166 -11.01 0.98 18.50
C VAL A 166 -9.84 0.05 18.16
N LEU A 167 -8.77 0.08 18.96
CA LEU A 167 -7.59 -0.73 18.70
C LEU A 167 -7.85 -2.23 18.82
N PRO A 168 -8.49 -2.75 19.88
CA PRO A 168 -8.78 -4.18 19.99
C PRO A 168 -9.58 -4.73 18.82
N ILE A 169 -10.58 -3.99 18.31
CA ILE A 169 -11.39 -4.45 17.18
C ILE A 169 -10.57 -4.44 15.89
N LEU A 170 -9.87 -3.35 15.59
CA LEU A 170 -9.11 -3.26 14.34
C LEU A 170 -7.92 -4.24 14.31
N ASP A 171 -7.30 -4.51 15.45
CA ASP A 171 -6.25 -5.53 15.60
C ASP A 171 -6.80 -6.95 15.45
N HIS A 172 -7.94 -7.26 16.11
CA HIS A 172 -8.62 -8.54 15.96
C HIS A 172 -9.01 -8.85 14.51
N LEU A 173 -9.43 -7.82 13.76
CA LEU A 173 -9.75 -7.92 12.35
C LEU A 173 -8.49 -7.86 11.44
N SER A 174 -7.30 -7.74 12.01
CA SER A 174 -6.02 -7.62 11.30
C SER A 174 -6.05 -6.50 10.25
N LEU A 175 -6.64 -5.34 10.62
CA LEU A 175 -6.78 -4.16 9.77
C LEU A 175 -5.75 -3.07 10.09
N LEU A 176 -4.95 -3.24 11.15
CA LEU A 176 -3.84 -2.37 11.51
C LEU A 176 -2.52 -3.14 11.52
N ALA A 177 -1.45 -2.47 11.12
CA ALA A 177 -0.10 -2.80 11.53
C ALA A 177 0.34 -1.82 12.63
N THR A 178 1.01 -2.33 13.66
CA THR A 178 1.51 -1.54 14.78
C THR A 178 3.02 -1.76 14.95
N ALA A 179 3.72 -0.68 15.26
CA ALA A 179 5.14 -0.70 15.63
C ALA A 179 5.42 0.49 16.54
N GLY A 180 6.12 0.27 17.66
CA GLY A 180 6.27 1.29 18.69
C GLY A 180 4.92 1.82 19.19
N ASP A 181 4.76 3.14 19.20
CA ASP A 181 3.54 3.87 19.53
C ASP A 181 2.73 4.29 18.30
N LEU A 182 3.04 3.75 17.12
CA LEU A 182 2.41 4.09 15.85
C LEU A 182 1.55 2.94 15.29
N ALA A 183 0.53 3.31 14.52
CA ALA A 183 -0.32 2.38 13.79
C ALA A 183 -0.60 2.86 12.35
N LEU A 184 -0.82 1.90 11.47
CA LEU A 184 -1.14 2.11 10.06
C LEU A 184 -2.28 1.17 9.64
N SER A 185 -3.27 1.68 8.92
CA SER A 185 -4.31 0.88 8.30
C SER A 185 -3.75 0.07 7.14
N LEU A 186 -4.03 -1.24 7.14
CA LEU A 186 -3.57 -2.20 6.14
C LEU A 186 -4.44 -2.30 4.88
N PRO A 187 -5.77 -2.14 4.93
CA PRO A 187 -6.61 -2.30 3.75
C PRO A 187 -6.26 -1.29 2.65
N ALA A 188 -6.11 -1.79 1.42
CA ALA A 188 -5.91 -0.94 0.26
C ALA A 188 -7.25 -0.31 -0.16
N ARG A 189 -7.31 1.03 -0.21
CA ARG A 189 -8.51 1.72 -0.71
C ARG A 189 -8.52 1.64 -2.22
N ARG A 190 -9.39 0.82 -2.83
CA ARG A 190 -9.48 0.71 -4.29
C ARG A 190 -9.63 2.11 -4.89
N ALA A 191 -8.66 2.50 -5.71
CA ALA A 191 -8.78 3.72 -6.48
C ALA A 191 -9.93 3.53 -7.47
N THR A 192 -10.95 4.40 -7.39
CA THR A 192 -11.95 4.46 -8.44
C THR A 192 -11.29 5.13 -9.64
N SER A 193 -11.07 4.36 -10.71
CA SER A 193 -10.82 4.92 -12.05
C SER A 193 -12.03 5.80 -12.37
N ARG A 194 -11.85 7.12 -12.32
CA ARG A 194 -12.80 8.10 -12.86
C ARG A 194 -12.14 8.74 -14.05
#